data_AF-A0AAD6HN89-F1
#
_entry.id   AF-A0AAD6HN89-F1
#
_cell.length_a   1.000
_cell.length_b   1.000
_cell.length_c   1.000
_cell.angle_alpha   90.00
_cell.angle_beta   90.00
_cell.angle_gamma   90.00
#
_symmetry.space_group_name_H-M   'P 1'
#
loop_
_entity.id
_entity.type
_entity.pdbx_description
1 polymer ?
#
loop_
_entity_poly.entity_id
_entity_poly.type
_entity_poly.pdbx_seq_one_letter_code
_entity_poly.pdbx_strand_id
1 'polypeptide(L)'
;MSSISISDIKARRDGSAPPPVTVAPSISANRFKSIHMYTKPSSKNLEHRFSVESRAFGGSALKKSASVASTGSKRIIPLGTGRPSPEYNPWDSLSFQGYVSRLELRKVDAHSEATTKETNTLAANGHHQPALQVSTKYDDGYNLALALNYGHAAGSPHLLRFITEHVELVHNPLYSNWDTCLTAGTTSAMEIAFRIFCN
;
A
#
# COMPACT_ATOMS: atom_id res chain seq x y z
N MET A 1 -8.08 -24.46 -9.89
CA MET A 1 -8.28 -23.51 -8.78
C MET A 1 -8.53 -22.15 -9.38
N SER A 2 -9.69 -21.55 -9.10
CA SER A 2 -10.11 -20.28 -9.69
C SER A 2 -9.29 -19.11 -9.16
N SER A 3 -8.92 -18.19 -10.04
CA SER A 3 -8.39 -16.86 -9.69
C SER A 3 -9.34 -16.13 -8.73
N ILE A 4 -8.79 -15.31 -7.83
CA ILE A 4 -9.63 -14.39 -7.04
C ILE A 4 -10.35 -13.41 -7.98
N SER A 5 -11.54 -12.97 -7.59
CA SER A 5 -12.34 -11.97 -8.30
C SER A 5 -12.33 -10.61 -7.58
N ILE A 6 -12.81 -9.57 -8.26
CA ILE A 6 -12.99 -8.23 -7.65
C ILE A 6 -13.98 -8.31 -6.47
N SER A 7 -15.03 -9.12 -6.57
CA SER A 7 -15.99 -9.35 -5.48
C SER A 7 -15.33 -9.98 -4.26
N ASP A 8 -14.41 -10.94 -4.46
CA ASP A 8 -13.68 -11.58 -3.36
C ASP A 8 -12.78 -10.58 -2.63
N ILE A 9 -12.13 -9.68 -3.38
CA ILE A 9 -11.32 -8.61 -2.80
C ILE A 9 -12.18 -7.69 -1.93
N LYS A 10 -13.36 -7.29 -2.41
CA LYS A 10 -14.29 -6.45 -1.66
C LYS A 10 -14.74 -7.15 -0.37
N ALA A 11 -15.25 -8.38 -0.47
CA ALA A 11 -15.68 -9.16 0.68
C ALA A 11 -14.56 -9.33 1.72
N ARG A 12 -13.32 -9.56 1.28
CA ARG A 12 -12.16 -9.67 2.18
C ARG A 12 -11.83 -8.35 2.86
N ARG A 13 -11.87 -7.23 2.15
CA ARG A 13 -11.65 -5.90 2.76
C ARG A 13 -12.72 -5.58 3.79
N ASP A 14 -13.99 -5.88 3.50
CA ASP A 14 -15.11 -5.66 4.42
C ASP A 14 -14.99 -6.55 5.68
N GLY A 15 -14.45 -7.77 5.53
CA GLY A 15 -14.21 -8.70 6.64
C GLY A 15 -12.86 -8.57 7.35
N SER A 16 -12.01 -7.58 7.01
CA SER A 16 -10.68 -7.41 7.61
C SER A 16 -10.45 -6.01 8.17
N ALA A 17 -9.53 -5.91 9.13
CA ALA A 17 -9.17 -4.60 9.69
C ALA A 17 -8.56 -3.70 8.60
N PRO A 18 -8.83 -2.39 8.63
CA PRO A 18 -8.22 -1.45 7.68
C PRO A 18 -6.69 -1.46 7.77
N PRO A 19 -6.00 -0.96 6.73
CA PRO A 19 -4.56 -0.73 6.80
C PRO A 19 -4.24 0.22 7.97
N PRO A 20 -3.13 0.01 8.69
CA PRO A 20 -2.77 0.86 9.82
C PRO A 20 -2.54 2.31 9.37
N VAL A 21 -3.13 3.24 10.12
CA VAL A 21 -3.04 4.69 9.93
C VAL A 21 -2.08 5.27 10.99
N THR A 22 -0.88 4.70 11.06
CA THR A 22 0.19 5.11 11.97
C THR A 22 1.45 5.42 11.18
N VAL A 23 2.42 6.10 11.80
CA VAL A 23 3.69 6.43 11.13
C VAL A 23 4.57 5.18 11.02
N ALA A 24 5.05 4.88 9.81
CA ALA A 24 5.93 3.75 9.47
C ALA A 24 5.59 2.39 10.14
N PRO A 25 4.36 1.89 9.98
CA PRO A 25 3.97 0.56 10.45
C PRO A 25 4.76 -0.51 9.70
N SER A 26 5.20 -1.55 10.42
CA SER A 26 5.77 -2.74 9.79
C SER A 26 4.66 -3.57 9.16
N ILE A 27 4.77 -3.84 7.86
CA ILE A 27 3.77 -4.59 7.11
C ILE A 27 4.41 -5.33 5.94
N SER A 28 3.76 -6.39 5.49
CA SER A 28 4.12 -7.17 4.30
C SER A 28 2.88 -7.59 3.52
N ALA A 29 3.05 -8.12 2.30
CA ALA A 29 1.95 -8.61 1.48
C ALA A 29 1.14 -9.71 2.18
N ASN A 30 1.74 -10.45 3.12
CA ASN A 30 1.04 -11.50 3.88
C ASN A 30 -0.22 -10.99 4.59
N ARG A 31 -0.27 -9.71 4.98
CA ARG A 31 -1.48 -9.12 5.58
C ARG A 31 -2.64 -8.99 4.58
N PHE A 32 -2.36 -9.02 3.28
CA PHE A 32 -3.30 -8.70 2.21
C PHE A 32 -3.54 -9.84 1.21
N LYS A 33 -2.76 -10.92 1.24
CA LYS A 33 -3.01 -12.10 0.40
C LYS A 33 -4.28 -12.83 0.82
N SER A 34 -4.98 -13.46 -0.13
CA SER A 34 -6.09 -14.35 0.22
C SER A 34 -5.59 -15.60 0.95
N ILE A 35 -6.49 -16.22 1.72
CA ILE A 35 -6.18 -17.45 2.46
C ILE A 35 -5.76 -18.60 1.54
N HIS A 36 -6.28 -18.62 0.30
CA HIS A 36 -5.97 -19.64 -0.69
C HIS A 36 -4.48 -19.63 -1.08
N MET A 37 -3.81 -18.48 -1.04
CA MET A 37 -2.37 -18.44 -1.34
C MET A 37 -1.55 -19.30 -0.38
N TYR A 38 -1.98 -19.47 0.87
CA TYR A 38 -1.25 -20.26 1.87
C TYR A 38 -1.39 -21.77 1.70
N THR A 39 -2.29 -22.25 0.82
CA THR A 39 -2.37 -23.69 0.50
C THR A 39 -1.36 -24.09 -0.59
N LYS A 40 -0.65 -23.13 -1.19
CA LYS A 40 0.34 -23.36 -2.25
C LYS A 40 1.71 -23.75 -1.66
N PRO A 41 2.55 -24.48 -2.41
CA PRO A 41 3.89 -24.83 -1.93
C PRO A 41 4.76 -23.58 -1.68
N SER A 42 5.75 -23.71 -0.80
CA SER A 42 6.74 -22.64 -0.59
C SER A 42 7.75 -22.59 -1.74
N SER A 43 8.36 -21.43 -1.97
CA SER A 43 9.44 -21.25 -2.94
C SER A 43 10.70 -22.05 -2.54
N LYS A 44 11.57 -22.32 -3.52
CA LYS A 44 12.91 -22.87 -3.24
C LYS A 44 13.76 -21.85 -2.48
N ASN A 45 14.71 -22.33 -1.68
CA ASN A 45 15.71 -21.49 -1.01
C ASN A 45 16.78 -21.02 -2.02
N LEU A 46 17.08 -19.72 -2.00
CA LEU A 46 18.07 -19.07 -2.88
C LEU A 46 19.26 -18.45 -2.13
N GLU A 47 19.45 -18.73 -0.84
CA GLU A 47 20.54 -18.15 -0.03
C GLU A 47 21.92 -18.41 -0.62
N HIS A 48 22.12 -19.57 -1.25
CA HIS A 48 23.36 -19.93 -1.95
C HIS A 48 23.66 -19.05 -3.18
N ARG A 49 22.72 -18.20 -3.62
CA ARG A 49 22.88 -17.22 -4.69
C ARG A 49 23.13 -15.81 -4.18
N PHE A 50 23.05 -15.56 -2.87
CA PHE A 50 23.26 -14.22 -2.35
C PHE A 50 24.73 -13.81 -2.45
N SER A 51 24.97 -12.56 -2.83
CA SER A 51 26.29 -11.92 -2.84
C SER A 51 26.90 -11.88 -1.44
N VAL A 52 28.18 -11.54 -1.35
CA VAL A 52 28.87 -11.27 -0.08
C VAL A 52 28.20 -10.10 0.64
N GLU A 53 27.86 -9.04 -0.10
CA GLU A 53 27.19 -7.86 0.45
C GLU A 53 25.82 -8.21 1.05
N SER A 54 24.99 -8.93 0.30
CA SER A 54 23.63 -9.27 0.74
C SER A 54 23.62 -10.23 1.93
N ARG A 55 24.57 -11.16 2.02
CA ARG A 55 24.69 -12.06 3.17
C ARG A 55 25.10 -11.33 4.45
N ALA A 56 25.84 -10.23 4.33
CA ALA A 56 26.27 -9.42 5.48
C ALA A 56 25.21 -8.41 5.95
N PHE A 57 24.11 -8.21 5.21
CA PHE A 57 23.11 -7.20 5.52
C PHE A 57 22.17 -7.59 6.68
N GLY A 58 22.31 -6.93 7.84
CA GLY A 58 21.47 -7.17 9.04
C GLY A 58 20.18 -6.35 9.16
N GLY A 59 19.95 -5.42 8.22
CA GLY A 59 18.85 -4.46 8.25
C GLY A 59 19.01 -3.35 9.30
N SER A 60 18.04 -2.41 9.34
CA SER A 60 18.09 -1.25 10.22
C SER A 60 17.48 -1.53 11.60
N ALA A 61 18.29 -1.45 12.67
CA ALA A 61 17.83 -1.54 14.05
C ALA A 61 16.82 -0.43 14.40
N LEU A 62 17.07 0.80 13.94
CA LEU A 62 16.19 1.95 14.16
C LEU A 62 14.82 1.75 13.51
N LYS A 63 14.76 1.19 12.29
CA LYS A 63 13.48 0.91 11.63
C LYS A 63 12.72 -0.20 12.36
N LYS A 64 13.42 -1.24 12.85
CA LYS A 64 12.81 -2.30 13.67
C LYS A 64 12.20 -1.74 14.95
N SER A 65 12.92 -0.91 15.70
CA SER A 65 12.41 -0.31 16.96
C SER A 65 11.26 0.66 16.71
N ALA A 66 11.32 1.44 15.61
CA ALA A 66 10.28 2.39 15.26
C ALA A 66 8.93 1.72 14.92
N SER A 67 8.96 0.48 14.44
CA SER A 67 7.74 -0.29 14.19
C SER A 67 7.11 -0.86 15.47
N VAL A 68 7.87 -1.10 16.55
CA VAL A 68 7.31 -1.61 17.82
C VAL A 68 6.30 -0.62 18.41
N ALA A 69 6.59 0.68 18.34
CA ALA A 69 5.70 1.74 18.81
C ALA A 69 4.36 1.80 18.03
N SER A 70 4.32 1.28 16.80
CA SER A 70 3.15 1.31 15.93
C SER A 70 2.30 0.02 15.92
N THR A 71 2.73 -1.07 16.57
CA THR A 71 2.16 -2.43 16.33
C THR A 71 1.55 -3.15 17.54
N GLY A 72 1.33 -2.55 18.71
CA GLY A 72 0.62 -3.28 19.77
C GLY A 72 0.32 -2.57 21.09
N SER A 73 -0.87 -2.89 21.63
CA SER A 73 -1.44 -2.91 23.00
C SER A 73 -0.88 -2.10 24.19
N LYS A 74 0.33 -1.55 24.15
CA LYS A 74 0.89 -0.67 25.19
C LYS A 74 1.11 0.71 24.59
N ARG A 75 0.64 1.75 25.26
CA ARG A 75 0.92 3.15 24.89
C ARG A 75 2.40 3.44 25.17
N ILE A 76 3.25 3.20 24.19
CA ILE A 76 4.68 3.55 24.23
C ILE A 76 4.83 4.95 23.64
N ILE A 77 5.49 5.84 24.38
CA ILE A 77 5.90 7.16 23.86
C ILE A 77 7.32 7.00 23.29
N PRO A 78 7.53 7.06 21.96
CA PRO A 78 8.84 6.85 21.37
C PRO A 78 9.72 8.09 21.50
N LEU A 79 10.77 8.02 22.31
CA LEU A 79 11.75 9.12 22.48
C LEU A 79 13.04 8.95 21.65
N GLY A 80 13.16 7.88 20.88
CA GLY A 80 14.40 7.53 20.15
C GLY A 80 14.25 7.28 18.65
N THR A 81 13.05 7.43 18.08
CA THR A 81 12.81 7.08 16.66
C THR A 81 13.12 8.21 15.69
N GLY A 82 13.40 9.43 16.18
CA GLY A 82 13.77 10.58 15.34
C GLY A 82 12.68 11.02 14.37
N ARG A 83 11.40 10.78 14.69
CA ARG A 83 10.26 11.14 13.84
C ARG A 83 9.81 12.57 14.16
N PRO A 84 9.86 13.52 13.21
CA PRO A 84 9.37 14.87 13.44
C PRO A 84 7.84 14.86 13.65
N SER A 85 7.35 15.81 14.45
CA SER A 85 5.92 16.06 14.56
C SER A 85 5.38 16.59 13.22
N PRO A 86 4.21 16.14 12.75
CA PRO A 86 3.57 16.66 11.54
C PRO A 86 3.27 18.17 11.57
N GLU A 87 3.26 18.80 12.74
CA GLU A 87 3.12 20.26 12.87
C GLU A 87 4.23 21.04 12.14
N TYR A 88 5.41 20.44 11.98
CA TYR A 88 6.54 21.03 11.26
C TYR A 88 6.49 20.80 9.74
N ASN A 89 5.52 20.03 9.23
CA ASN A 89 5.35 19.84 7.79
C ASN A 89 4.58 21.05 7.20
N PRO A 90 5.16 21.81 6.23
CA PRO A 90 4.57 23.06 5.72
C PRO A 90 3.46 22.85 4.68
N TRP A 91 2.73 21.74 4.73
CA TRP A 91 1.61 21.45 3.82
C TRP A 91 0.40 20.94 4.60
N ASP A 92 -0.70 21.70 4.56
CA ASP A 92 -1.96 21.34 5.23
C ASP A 92 -2.91 20.54 4.34
N SER A 93 -2.82 20.73 3.03
CA SER A 93 -3.61 19.98 2.06
C SER A 93 -2.87 19.84 0.73
N LEU A 94 -3.23 18.79 0.00
CA LEU A 94 -2.82 18.52 -1.36
C LEU A 94 -4.09 18.26 -2.16
N SER A 95 -4.28 19.03 -3.22
CA SER A 95 -5.37 18.83 -4.16
C SER A 95 -4.82 18.39 -5.51
N PHE A 96 -5.50 17.43 -6.14
CA PHE A 96 -5.17 16.97 -7.48
C PHE A 96 -6.46 16.65 -8.24
N GLN A 97 -6.43 16.85 -9.54
CA GLN A 97 -7.55 16.54 -10.42
C GLN A 97 -7.27 15.25 -11.17
N GLY A 98 -8.17 14.28 -11.04
CA GLY A 98 -8.06 12.97 -11.68
C GLY A 98 -9.31 12.62 -12.46
N TYR A 99 -9.14 11.90 -13.57
CA TYR A 99 -10.29 11.38 -14.31
C TYR A 99 -10.90 10.19 -13.58
N VAL A 100 -12.22 10.22 -13.42
CA VAL A 100 -12.98 9.08 -12.92
C VAL A 100 -13.12 8.04 -14.04
N SER A 101 -13.02 6.76 -13.69
CA SER A 101 -13.20 5.66 -14.64
C SER A 101 -14.57 5.74 -15.32
N ARG A 102 -14.60 5.62 -16.66
CA ARG A 102 -15.86 5.59 -17.44
C ARG A 102 -16.83 4.48 -17.00
N LEU A 103 -16.29 3.40 -16.44
CA LEU A 103 -17.08 2.25 -15.99
C LEU A 103 -17.87 2.57 -14.71
N GLU A 104 -17.41 3.51 -13.89
CA GLU A 104 -18.13 3.97 -12.70
C GLU A 104 -19.22 4.98 -13.06
N LEU A 105 -19.00 5.81 -14.10
CA LEU A 105 -20.02 6.75 -14.60
C LEU A 105 -21.29 6.04 -15.10
N ARG A 106 -21.15 4.87 -15.75
CA ARG A 106 -22.30 4.09 -16.26
C ARG A 106 -23.18 3.45 -15.17
N LYS A 107 -22.70 3.32 -13.93
CA LYS A 107 -23.49 2.74 -12.82
C LYS A 107 -24.47 3.75 -12.22
N VAL A 108 -24.15 5.05 -12.30
CA VAL A 108 -24.99 6.13 -11.76
C VAL A 108 -26.28 6.29 -12.57
N ASP A 109 -26.23 6.03 -13.89
CA ASP A 109 -27.41 6.11 -14.76
C ASP A 109 -28.42 4.97 -14.54
N ALA A 110 -28.07 3.93 -13.77
CA ALA A 110 -28.89 2.73 -13.66
C ALA A 110 -29.78 2.68 -12.41
N HIS A 111 -29.41 3.25 -11.25
CA HIS A 111 -30.19 3.15 -10.00
C HIS A 111 -30.11 4.43 -9.12
N SER A 112 -31.15 5.26 -9.23
CA SER A 112 -31.71 6.25 -8.28
C SER A 112 -30.86 7.40 -7.69
N GLU A 113 -31.40 8.59 -7.94
CA GLU A 113 -31.54 9.76 -7.07
C GLU A 113 -31.31 9.54 -5.55
N ALA A 114 -30.27 10.18 -5.00
CA ALA A 114 -30.32 11.07 -3.83
C ALA A 114 -28.95 11.17 -3.12
N THR A 115 -28.48 12.42 -2.98
CA THR A 115 -27.55 12.92 -1.96
C THR A 115 -26.09 12.44 -2.00
N THR A 116 -25.25 13.09 -2.80
CA THR A 116 -23.88 13.44 -2.36
C THR A 116 -23.41 14.69 -3.11
N LYS A 117 -22.95 15.69 -2.36
CA LYS A 117 -22.47 16.98 -2.84
C LYS A 117 -21.26 16.78 -3.78
N GLU A 118 -21.37 17.39 -4.96
CA GLU A 118 -20.29 17.81 -5.87
C GLU A 118 -19.12 16.84 -6.05
N THR A 119 -19.11 16.06 -7.16
CA THR A 119 -17.89 15.73 -7.98
C THR A 119 -18.10 14.65 -9.05
N ASN A 120 -19.31 14.15 -9.28
CA ASN A 120 -19.56 13.18 -10.36
C ASN A 120 -20.65 13.71 -11.32
N THR A 121 -20.32 14.70 -12.15
CA THR A 121 -21.19 15.11 -13.26
C THR A 121 -20.52 14.79 -14.59
N LEU A 122 -21.23 14.03 -15.43
CA LEU A 122 -21.03 14.11 -16.87
C LEU A 122 -21.33 15.56 -17.25
N ALA A 123 -20.37 16.28 -17.83
CA ALA A 123 -20.63 17.61 -18.34
C ALA A 123 -21.72 17.50 -19.43
N ALA A 124 -22.63 18.48 -19.51
CA ALA A 124 -23.82 18.45 -20.40
C ALA A 124 -23.48 18.23 -21.89
N ASN A 125 -22.21 18.35 -22.25
CA ASN A 125 -21.58 18.17 -23.56
C ASN A 125 -20.89 16.80 -23.74
N GLY A 126 -21.09 15.83 -22.84
CA GLY A 126 -20.57 14.46 -22.98
C GLY A 126 -19.06 14.31 -22.74
N HIS A 127 -18.40 15.35 -22.24
CA HIS A 127 -16.97 15.35 -21.94
C HIS A 127 -16.72 14.93 -20.49
N HIS A 128 -15.69 14.11 -20.26
CA HIS A 128 -15.28 13.68 -18.92
C HIS A 128 -14.71 14.86 -18.13
N GLN A 129 -15.37 15.27 -17.06
CA GLN A 129 -14.84 16.26 -16.12
C GLN A 129 -13.90 15.54 -15.13
N PRO A 130 -12.68 16.05 -14.90
CA PRO A 130 -11.84 15.51 -13.83
C PRO A 130 -12.46 15.86 -12.47
N ALA A 131 -12.44 14.90 -11.54
CA ALA A 131 -12.88 15.11 -10.17
C ALA A 131 -11.73 15.69 -9.35
N LEU A 132 -12.03 16.71 -8.54
CA LEU A 132 -11.10 17.25 -7.56
C LEU A 132 -10.99 16.28 -6.39
N GLN A 133 -9.78 15.81 -6.12
CA GLN A 133 -9.44 15.02 -4.95
C GLN A 133 -8.62 15.91 -4.01
N VAL A 134 -8.97 15.90 -2.72
CA VAL A 134 -8.28 16.68 -1.69
C VAL A 134 -7.88 15.73 -0.57
N SER A 135 -6.60 15.75 -0.20
CA SER A 135 -6.08 15.07 0.98
C SER A 135 -5.57 16.13 1.96
N THR A 136 -5.99 16.06 3.22
CA THR A 136 -5.59 16.97 4.27
C THR A 136 -4.46 16.38 5.13
N LYS A 137 -3.85 17.23 5.96
CA LYS A 137 -2.82 16.81 6.93
C LYS A 137 -3.34 15.78 7.94
N TYR A 138 -4.56 16.00 8.42
CA TYR A 138 -5.25 15.11 9.33
C TYR A 138 -6.56 14.66 8.69
N ASP A 139 -6.69 13.35 8.49
CA ASP A 139 -7.87 12.66 7.96
C ASP A 139 -7.84 11.21 8.45
N ASP A 140 -8.97 10.51 8.39
CA ASP A 140 -9.16 9.14 8.91
C ASP A 140 -8.42 8.08 8.06
N GLY A 141 -8.01 8.44 6.84
CA GLY A 141 -7.31 7.58 5.90
C GLY A 141 -5.80 7.84 5.79
N TYR A 142 -5.25 7.56 4.61
CA TYR A 142 -3.86 7.91 4.31
C TYR A 142 -3.75 9.42 4.06
N ASN A 143 -3.24 10.14 5.04
CA ASN A 143 -3.18 11.60 5.08
C ASN A 143 -1.74 12.14 4.94
N LEU A 144 -1.58 13.47 4.82
CA LEU A 144 -0.26 14.06 4.63
C LEU A 144 0.64 13.94 5.86
N ALA A 145 0.10 13.92 7.08
CA ALA A 145 0.89 13.69 8.28
C ALA A 145 1.62 12.34 8.26
N LEU A 146 1.02 11.32 7.64
CA LEU A 146 1.64 10.02 7.43
C LEU A 146 2.53 9.99 6.19
N ALA A 147 2.07 10.55 5.07
CA ALA A 147 2.76 10.49 3.79
C ALA A 147 4.08 11.26 3.79
N LEU A 148 4.15 12.39 4.51
CA LEU A 148 5.33 13.25 4.60
C LEU A 148 6.27 12.87 5.75
N ASN A 149 5.94 11.80 6.50
CA ASN A 149 6.82 11.27 7.54
C ASN A 149 7.65 10.09 7.01
N TYR A 150 8.58 9.60 7.82
CA TYR A 150 9.34 8.40 7.47
C TYR A 150 8.44 7.19 7.24
N GLY A 151 8.85 6.32 6.31
CA GLY A 151 8.15 5.10 5.91
C GLY A 151 8.88 3.80 6.29
N HIS A 152 8.12 2.70 6.35
CA HIS A 152 8.69 1.36 6.40
C HIS A 152 9.32 1.00 5.04
N ALA A 153 10.32 0.10 5.04
CA ALA A 153 11.10 -0.19 3.83
C ALA A 153 10.25 -0.82 2.70
N ALA A 154 9.23 -1.61 3.05
CA ALA A 154 8.33 -2.23 2.07
C ALA A 154 7.38 -1.24 1.38
N GLY A 155 7.23 -0.01 1.92
CA GLY A 155 6.29 0.99 1.43
C GLY A 155 5.10 1.25 2.38
N SER A 156 4.14 2.06 1.91
CA SER A 156 2.93 2.37 2.68
C SER A 156 1.94 1.18 2.66
N PRO A 157 1.26 0.88 3.77
CA PRO A 157 0.23 -0.17 3.83
C PRO A 157 -0.84 -0.07 2.76
N HIS A 158 -1.26 1.16 2.45
CA HIS A 158 -2.35 1.46 1.53
C HIS A 158 -2.00 1.05 0.10
N LEU A 159 -0.82 1.47 -0.37
CA LEU A 159 -0.33 1.13 -1.71
C LEU A 159 0.12 -0.33 -1.79
N LEU A 160 0.75 -0.86 -0.72
CA LEU A 160 1.14 -2.26 -0.66
C LEU A 160 -0.06 -3.20 -0.75
N ARG A 161 -1.19 -2.89 -0.10
CA ARG A 161 -2.44 -3.64 -0.24
C ARG A 161 -2.92 -3.66 -1.69
N PHE A 162 -2.99 -2.50 -2.33
CA PHE A 162 -3.43 -2.39 -3.72
C PHE A 162 -2.57 -3.22 -4.66
N ILE A 163 -1.24 -3.13 -4.54
CA ILE A 163 -0.31 -3.88 -5.39
C ILE A 163 -0.38 -5.38 -5.10
N THR A 164 -0.49 -5.79 -3.84
CA THR A 164 -0.66 -7.20 -3.46
C THR A 164 -1.91 -7.79 -4.10
N GLU A 165 -3.06 -7.11 -3.95
CA GLU A 165 -4.33 -7.55 -4.53
C GLU A 165 -4.29 -7.58 -6.06
N HIS A 166 -3.65 -6.58 -6.68
CA HIS A 166 -3.46 -6.55 -8.13
C HIS A 166 -2.64 -7.74 -8.62
N VAL A 167 -1.52 -8.04 -7.95
CA VAL A 167 -0.67 -9.20 -8.30
C VAL A 167 -1.46 -10.50 -8.17
N GLU A 168 -2.25 -10.66 -7.12
CA GLU A 168 -3.05 -11.86 -6.92
C GLU A 168 -4.17 -12.00 -7.96
N LEU A 169 -4.84 -10.89 -8.31
CA LEU A 169 -5.91 -10.82 -9.31
C LEU A 169 -5.40 -11.09 -10.73
N VAL A 170 -4.25 -10.53 -11.11
CA VAL A 170 -3.74 -10.59 -12.49
C VAL A 170 -2.81 -11.78 -12.71
N HIS A 171 -1.96 -12.11 -11.74
CA HIS A 171 -0.89 -13.10 -11.91
C HIS A 171 -1.11 -14.40 -11.13
N ASN A 172 -1.88 -14.37 -10.03
CA ASN A 172 -2.20 -15.53 -9.18
C ASN A 172 -0.97 -16.44 -8.88
N PRO A 173 0.09 -15.94 -8.20
CA PRO A 173 1.36 -16.65 -8.06
C PRO A 173 1.22 -18.07 -7.50
N LEU A 174 1.99 -19.03 -8.03
CA LEU A 174 1.83 -20.47 -7.75
C LEU A 174 2.57 -21.00 -6.49
N TYR A 175 3.11 -20.11 -5.67
CA TYR A 175 3.77 -20.44 -4.41
C TYR A 175 3.19 -19.57 -3.28
N SER A 176 3.31 -19.97 -2.03
CA SER A 176 2.61 -19.30 -0.91
C SER A 176 3.34 -18.10 -0.34
N ASN A 177 4.67 -18.10 -0.37
CA ASN A 177 5.54 -17.11 0.25
C ASN A 177 6.02 -16.00 -0.72
N TRP A 178 5.25 -15.68 -1.77
CA TRP A 178 5.49 -14.46 -2.55
C TRP A 178 5.18 -13.21 -1.71
N ASP A 179 5.89 -12.12 -2.02
CA ASP A 179 5.72 -10.83 -1.36
C ASP A 179 5.83 -9.70 -2.39
N THR A 180 5.49 -8.48 -1.97
CA THR A 180 5.68 -7.27 -2.77
C THR A 180 6.45 -6.24 -1.94
N CYS A 181 7.26 -5.43 -2.62
CA CYS A 181 8.04 -4.36 -2.02
C CYS A 181 8.01 -3.17 -2.97
N LEU A 182 7.64 -1.99 -2.48
CA LEU A 182 7.69 -0.78 -3.29
C LEU A 182 9.14 -0.36 -3.53
N THR A 183 9.39 0.20 -4.71
CA THR A 183 10.72 0.66 -5.14
C THR A 183 10.64 2.07 -5.69
N ALA A 184 11.78 2.71 -5.92
CA ALA A 184 11.86 3.99 -6.63
C ALA A 184 11.76 3.81 -8.17
N GLY A 185 11.25 2.67 -8.64
CA GLY A 185 11.13 2.30 -10.05
C GLY A 185 12.04 1.14 -10.46
N THR A 186 11.77 0.57 -11.64
CA THR A 186 12.44 -0.65 -12.14
C THR A 186 13.96 -0.53 -12.21
N THR A 187 14.49 0.65 -12.55
CA THR A 187 15.95 0.88 -12.57
C THR A 187 16.57 0.66 -11.18
N SER A 188 15.96 1.20 -10.12
CA SER A 188 16.41 0.97 -8.74
C SER A 188 16.24 -0.48 -8.32
N ALA A 189 15.14 -1.12 -8.72
CA ALA A 189 14.89 -2.52 -8.41
C ALA A 189 15.95 -3.44 -9.04
N MET A 190 16.38 -3.13 -10.27
CA MET A 190 17.41 -3.88 -10.98
C MET A 190 18.79 -3.72 -10.34
N GLU A 191 19.17 -2.49 -9.98
CA GLU A 191 20.42 -2.22 -9.26
C GLU A 191 20.48 -2.99 -7.94
N ILE A 192 19.39 -2.95 -7.16
CA ILE A 192 19.27 -3.71 -5.91
C ILE A 192 19.37 -5.21 -6.18
N ALA A 193 18.72 -5.73 -7.22
CA ALA A 193 18.78 -7.15 -7.57
C ALA A 193 20.21 -7.60 -7.90
N PHE A 194 20.97 -6.78 -8.64
CA PHE A 194 22.38 -7.07 -8.90
C PHE A 194 23.21 -7.11 -7.63
N ARG A 195 23.01 -6.15 -6.71
CA ARG A 195 23.70 -6.18 -5.40
C ARG A 195 23.31 -7.38 -4.56
N ILE A 196 22.07 -7.87 -4.68
CA ILE A 196 21.62 -9.07 -3.97
C ILE A 196 22.29 -10.34 -4.51
N PHE A 197 22.44 -10.48 -5.84
CA PHE A 197 22.78 -11.76 -6.47
C PHE A 197 24.14 -11.82 -7.19
N CYS A 198 24.85 -10.70 -7.32
CA CYS A 198 26.13 -10.62 -8.02
C CYS A 198 27.24 -10.11 -7.08
N ASN A 199 28.46 -10.68 -7.22
CA ASN A 199 29.67 -10.23 -6.55
C ASN A 199 30.57 -9.50 -7.55
#